data_AF-A0A0G2A8Q2-F1
#
_entry.id   AF-A0A0G2A8Q2-F1
#
_cell.length_a   1.000
_cell.length_b   1.000
_cell.length_c   1.000
_cell.angle_alpha   90.00
_cell.angle_beta   90.00
_cell.angle_gamma   90.00
#
_symmetry.space_group_name_H-M   'P 1'
#
loop_
_entity.id
_entity.type
_entity.pdbx_description
1 polymer ?
#
loop_
_entity_poly.entity_id
_entity_poly.type
_entity_poly.pdbx_seq_one_letter_code
_entity_poly.pdbx_strand_id
1 'polypeptide(L)' 'MKKLDLTKHTQEDLNKLVAQKREELRALRFAVAGSKNRNVKLARVLRKEIARALTRLSLNARTPKV' A
#
# COMPACT_ATOMS: atom_id res chain seq x y z
N MET A 1 -0.94 9.73 11.51
CA MET A 1 -1.01 8.97 10.24
C MET A 1 -2.48 8.97 9.82
N LYS A 2 -2.85 9.75 8.80
CA LYS A 2 -4.26 9.86 8.35
C LYS A 2 -4.68 8.48 7.83
N LYS A 3 -5.79 7.93 8.33
CA LYS A 3 -6.34 6.68 7.77
C LYS A 3 -6.69 6.97 6.32
N LEU A 4 -6.12 6.20 5.40
CA LEU A 4 -6.63 6.16 4.03
C LEU A 4 -8.01 5.50 4.12
N ASP A 5 -9.06 6.19 3.69
CA ASP A 5 -10.43 5.67 3.72
C ASP A 5 -10.61 4.64 2.59
N LEU A 6 -10.10 3.43 2.84
CA LEU A 6 -10.16 2.27 1.94
C LEU A 6 -11.58 1.71 1.76
N THR A 7 -12.57 2.29 2.44
CA THR A 7 -13.96 1.84 2.39
C THR A 7 -14.66 2.24 1.10
N LYS A 8 -14.28 3.38 0.51
CA LYS A 8 -14.91 3.96 -0.70
C LYS A 8 -14.27 3.53 -2.02
N HIS A 9 -13.07 2.94 -1.97
CA HIS A 9 -12.37 2.52 -3.18
C HIS A 9 -12.98 1.26 -3.80
N THR A 10 -13.07 1.24 -5.12
CA THR A 10 -13.44 0.03 -5.87
C THR A 10 -12.31 -1.01 -5.79
N GLN A 11 -12.59 -2.25 -6.17
CA GLN A 11 -11.56 -3.31 -6.20
C GLN A 11 -10.41 -2.94 -7.15
N GLU A 12 -10.71 -2.30 -8.29
CA GLU A 12 -9.71 -1.83 -9.25
C GLU A 12 -8.83 -0.74 -8.66
N ASP A 13 -9.42 0.22 -7.95
CA ASP A 13 -8.67 1.31 -7.30
C ASP A 13 -7.72 0.77 -6.23
N LEU A 14 -8.18 -0.23 -5.45
CA LEU A 14 -7.35 -0.89 -4.45
C LEU A 14 -6.17 -1.63 -5.10
N ASN A 15 -6.39 -2.30 -6.25
CA ASN A 15 -5.32 -2.96 -7.00
C ASN A 15 -4.30 -1.95 -7.57
N LYS A 16 -4.78 -0.83 -8.14
CA LYS A 16 -3.91 0.26 -8.61
C LYS A 16 -3.08 0.86 -7.47
N LEU A 17 -3.71 1.07 -6.31
CA LEU A 17 -3.04 1.60 -5.12
C LEU A 17 -1.97 0.65 -4.60
N VAL A 18 -2.24 -0.67 -4.57
CA VAL A 18 -1.23 -1.68 -4.20
C VAL A 18 -0.06 -1.66 -5.17
N ALA A 19 -0.31 -1.58 -6.49
CA ALA A 19 0.74 -1.55 -7.50
C ALA A 19 1.64 -0.32 -7.34
N GLN A 20 1.05 0.86 -7.21
CA GLN A 20 1.79 2.11 -6.99
C GLN A 20 2.65 2.05 -5.72
N LYS A 21 2.07 1.58 -4.60
CA LYS A 21 2.78 1.50 -3.32
C LYS A 21 3.91 0.47 -3.32
N ARG A 22 3.77 -0.62 -4.08
CA ARG A 22 4.85 -1.60 -4.29
C ARG A 22 6.00 -0.99 -5.08
N GLU A 23 5.70 -0.20 -6.10
CA GLU A 23 6.72 0.49 -6.88
C GLU A 23 7.42 1.58 -6.07
N GLU A 24 6.70 2.36 -5.26
CA GLU A 24 7.28 3.29 -4.28
C GLU A 24 8.24 2.56 -3.33
N LEU A 25 7.84 1.38 -2.83
CA LEU A 25 8.69 0.56 -1.96
C LEU A 25 9.93 0.03 -2.70
N ARG A 26 9.80 -0.35 -3.97
CA ARG A 26 10.92 -0.79 -4.81
C ARG A 26 11.90 0.36 -5.03
N ALA A 27 11.43 1.51 -5.49
CA ALA A 27 12.23 2.71 -5.68
C ALA A 27 12.95 3.12 -4.38
N LEU A 28 12.26 3.03 -3.24
CA LEU A 28 12.86 3.31 -1.94
C LEU A 28 13.97 2.30 -1.57
N ARG A 29 13.81 1.01 -1.88
CA ARG A 29 14.87 0.01 -1.65
C ARG A 29 16.13 0.32 -2.47
N PHE A 30 15.98 0.71 -3.73
CA PHE A 30 17.10 1.13 -4.57
C PHE A 30 17.72 2.47 -4.10
N ALA A 31 16.90 3.43 -3.70
CA ALA A 31 17.37 4.73 -3.20
C ALA A 31 18.14 4.62 -1.86
N VAL A 32 17.78 3.66 -1.00
CA VAL A 32 18.51 3.36 0.24
C VAL A 32 19.86 2.72 -0.04
N ALA A 33 19.96 1.82 -1.04
CA ALA A 33 21.22 1.17 -1.40
C ALA A 33 22.29 2.18 -1.86
N GLY A 34 21.88 3.28 -2.50
CA GLY A 34 22.78 4.37 -2.89
C GLY A 34 23.04 5.44 -1.83
N SER A 35 22.69 5.21 -0.55
CA SER A 35 22.81 6.18 0.56
C SER A 35 22.08 7.53 0.35
N LYS A 36 21.23 7.66 -0.67
CA LYS A 36 20.58 8.92 -1.04
C LYS A 36 19.40 9.26 -0.14
N ASN A 37 18.75 8.25 0.46
CA ASN A 37 17.56 8.46 1.28
C ASN A 37 17.70 7.76 2.65
N ARG A 38 17.82 8.55 3.73
CA ARG A 38 17.96 8.07 5.12
C ARG A 38 16.61 7.80 5.80
N ASN A 39 15.49 7.99 5.11
CA ASN A 39 14.17 7.85 5.72
C ASN A 39 13.68 6.40 5.77
N VAL A 40 14.27 5.62 6.69
CA VAL A 40 13.96 4.20 6.91
C VAL A 40 12.51 3.98 7.37
N LYS A 41 11.90 4.98 8.01
CA LYS A 41 10.52 4.91 8.51
C LYS A 41 9.50 4.80 7.37
N LEU A 42 9.77 5.39 6.20
CA LEU A 42 8.88 5.31 5.04
C LEU A 42 8.67 3.88 4.56
N ALA A 43 9.70 3.03 4.59
CA ALA A 43 9.57 1.63 4.19
C ALA A 43 8.53 0.88 5.04
N ARG A 44 8.51 1.15 6.36
CA ARG A 44 7.53 0.55 7.29
C ARG A 44 6.12 1.08 7.02
N VAL A 45 6.00 2.37 6.71
CA VAL A 45 4.73 3.01 6.34
C VAL A 45 4.14 2.38 5.08
N LEU A 46 4.93 2.30 4.00
CA LEU A 46 4.49 1.72 2.72
C LEU A 46 4.05 0.26 2.87
N ARG A 47 4.79 -0.56 3.60
CA ARG A 47 4.38 -1.95 3.90
C ARG A 47 3.04 -2.02 4.62
N LYS A 48 2.80 -1.12 5.59
CA LYS A 48 1.55 -1.06 6.34
C LYS A 48 0.38 -0.62 5.46
N GLU A 49 0.59 0.31 4.53
CA GLU A 49 -0.41 0.75 3.56
C GLU A 49 -0.78 -0.38 2.58
N ILE A 50 0.22 -1.07 2.03
CA ILE A 50 0.02 -2.25 1.17
C ILE A 50 -0.79 -3.33 1.90
N ALA A 51 -0.41 -3.65 3.13
CA ALA A 51 -1.10 -4.67 3.93
C ALA A 51 -2.58 -4.31 4.14
N ARG A 52 -2.88 -3.04 4.50
CA ARG A 52 -4.26 -2.58 4.70
C ARG A 52 -5.10 -2.67 3.41
N ALA A 53 -4.53 -2.30 2.27
CA ALA A 53 -5.22 -2.38 0.98
C ALA A 53 -5.52 -3.83 0.59
N LEU A 54 -4.56 -4.75 0.79
CA LEU A 54 -4.76 -6.19 0.57
C LEU A 54 -5.79 -6.80 1.53
N THR A 55 -5.79 -6.40 2.81
CA THR A 55 -6.82 -6.83 3.76
C THR A 55 -8.20 -6.38 3.30
N ARG A 56 -8.33 -5.15 2.80
CA ARG A 56 -9.61 -4.64 2.28
C ARG A 56 -10.08 -5.44 1.05
N LEU A 57 -9.18 -5.75 0.12
CA LEU A 57 -9.47 -6.62 -1.02
C LEU A 57 -9.96 -8.00 -0.56
N SER A 58 -9.27 -8.62 0.40
CA SER A 58 -9.70 -9.91 0.96
C SER A 58 -11.05 -9.83 1.67
N LEU A 59 -11.35 -8.73 2.36
CA LEU A 59 -12.64 -8.52 3.01
C LEU A 59 -13.76 -8.41 1.95
N ASN A 60 -13.55 -7.61 0.90
CA ASN A 60 -14.49 -7.47 -0.20
C ASN A 60 -14.77 -8.81 -0.90
N ALA A 61 -13.76 -9.68 -1.04
CA ALA A 61 -13.92 -11.00 -1.64
C ALA A 61 -14.72 -11.97 -0.73
N ARG A 62 -14.59 -11.84 0.60
CA ARG A 62 -15.29 -12.71 1.57
C ARG A 62 -16.72 -12.27 1.87
N THR A 63 -17.02 -10.97 1.78
CA THR A 63 -18.37 -10.44 1.93
C THR A 63 -18.93 -10.15 0.54
N PRO A 64 -19.58 -11.12 -0.14
CA PRO A 64 -20.37 -10.79 -1.31
C PRO A 64 -21.41 -9.76 -0.87
N LYS A 65 -21.45 -8.60 -1.52
CA LYS A 65 -22.57 -7.67 -1.36
C LYS A 65 -23.81 -8.41 -1.86
N VAL A 66 -24.71 -8.75 -0.92
CA VAL A 66 -26.10 -9.16 -1.21
C VAL A 66 -26.87 -7.95 -1.67
#